data_AF-A0A938V2N4-F1
#
_entry.id   AF-A0A938V2N4-F1
#
_cell.length_a   1.000
_cell.length_b   1.000
_cell.length_c   1.000
_cell.angle_alpha   90.00
_cell.angle_beta   90.00
_cell.angle_gamma   90.00
#
_symmetry.space_group_name_H-M   'P 1'
#
loop_
_entity.id
_entity.type
_entity.pdbx_description
1 polymer ?
#
loop_
_entity_poly.entity_id
_entity_poly.type
_entity_poly.pdbx_seq_one_letter_code
_entity_poly.pdbx_strand_id
1 'polypeptide(L)'
;MMRKHFAWILAVGLAASSAALVFLACGGGEDGTEDPKAPKSGEACLLENESECGKALEGTNAVLMCVKADDKGSLKWTEKEVCEKAQVCEADSGECVVNCDSPFVCEGKECGDDGCGGSCGGCPVGENCVGGVCKEYVCEPTCSGVECGPDGCGSECGTCGGGLICDQATYTCIAKPADCVPNCMNMACGPNGCGGSCGKCVDGTFCMPVTQTCEGPCMPDCTNRECGDDGCGGSCGGCAGDNLFCNTDGKCAPCDPIKNLYCPEGSYCTYGPDNTGPLCEVAGTQKYGEPCGGTDSCAEGICIELSGTETGAICYPICATHSDCGEGMQCMDLQGSVYKVCSVGAAPDKKCNLLLQDCELETDGCYFDGGANAPICLTAGTKQEGEGCTGQPNECAEGLQCLSAGGAAWTCRKFCNTAKGKEPLCDAEGPFPKCANYYSKQAAGYCTKP
;
A
#
# COMPACT_ATOMS: atom_id res chain seq x y z
N MET A 1 -24.38 80.56 -7.54
CA MET A 1 -25.42 81.48 -8.06
C MET A 1 -24.99 81.96 -9.44
N MET A 2 -25.95 82.07 -10.38
CA MET A 2 -25.84 82.63 -11.76
C MET A 2 -25.16 81.71 -12.79
N ARG A 3 -25.79 81.15 -13.86
CA ARG A 3 -26.76 81.57 -14.92
C ARG A 3 -26.05 82.15 -16.17
N LYS A 4 -26.44 81.63 -17.35
CA LYS A 4 -26.19 82.07 -18.78
C LYS A 4 -25.05 81.33 -19.51
N HIS A 5 -25.33 80.56 -20.59
CA HIS A 5 -25.64 80.90 -22.01
C HIS A 5 -24.40 81.19 -22.90
N PHE A 6 -24.51 80.76 -24.18
CA PHE A 6 -23.69 80.98 -25.39
C PHE A 6 -22.56 79.97 -25.63
N ALA A 7 -22.65 79.00 -26.56
CA ALA A 7 -22.93 79.02 -28.02
C ALA A 7 -21.84 79.77 -28.83
N TRP A 8 -21.32 79.09 -29.87
CA TRP A 8 -21.05 79.51 -31.27
C TRP A 8 -20.05 78.51 -31.91
N ILE A 9 -19.99 78.18 -33.20
CA ILE A 9 -20.86 78.22 -34.37
C ILE A 9 -20.23 77.24 -35.40
N LEU A 10 -21.09 76.47 -36.08
CA LEU A 10 -21.04 75.91 -37.45
C LEU A 10 -19.89 76.29 -38.42
N ALA A 11 -19.38 75.26 -39.13
CA ALA A 11 -19.11 75.24 -40.59
C ALA A 11 -18.95 73.75 -41.03
N VAL A 12 -19.93 73.09 -41.65
CA VAL A 12 -20.24 73.00 -43.10
C VAL A 12 -19.11 72.47 -43.99
N GLY A 13 -19.31 71.30 -44.63
CA GLY A 13 -18.63 70.98 -45.90
C GLY A 13 -18.31 69.50 -46.21
N LEU A 14 -19.30 68.79 -46.76
CA LEU A 14 -19.24 67.75 -47.83
C LEU A 14 -18.12 66.68 -47.89
N ALA A 15 -18.55 65.44 -47.61
CA ALA A 15 -18.52 64.24 -48.45
C ALA A 15 -17.29 63.90 -49.34
N ALA A 16 -16.63 62.78 -49.00
CA ALA A 16 -16.19 61.77 -49.96
C ALA A 16 -16.15 60.38 -49.29
N SER A 17 -16.44 59.37 -50.11
CA SER A 17 -16.88 58.01 -49.76
C SER A 17 -15.77 57.06 -49.28
N SER A 18 -16.23 56.06 -48.50
CA SER A 18 -15.78 54.65 -48.44
C SER A 18 -14.88 54.22 -47.28
N ALA A 19 -15.39 53.21 -46.56
CA ALA A 19 -14.73 52.29 -45.64
C ALA A 19 -14.21 52.87 -44.31
N ALA A 20 -15.10 52.86 -43.30
CA ALA A 20 -14.72 53.03 -41.90
C ALA A 20 -14.05 51.74 -41.39
N LEU A 21 -12.72 51.73 -41.42
CA LEU A 21 -11.88 51.10 -40.41
C LEU A 21 -11.62 52.18 -39.34
N VAL A 22 -12.21 52.04 -38.16
CA VAL A 22 -11.78 52.81 -36.99
C VAL A 22 -11.38 51.82 -35.91
N PHE A 23 -10.06 51.69 -35.79
CA PHE A 23 -9.35 51.38 -34.57
C PHE A 23 -9.94 52.16 -33.39
N LEU A 24 -10.28 51.46 -32.30
CA LEU A 24 -10.03 52.02 -30.97
C LEU A 24 -8.87 51.23 -30.36
N ALA A 25 -7.80 51.98 -30.10
CA ALA A 25 -6.54 51.50 -29.58
C ALA A 25 -6.64 51.07 -28.11
N CYS A 26 -5.78 50.10 -27.79
CA CYS A 26 -5.38 49.67 -26.46
C CYS A 26 -5.15 50.83 -25.47
N GLY A 27 -5.64 50.66 -24.25
CA GLY A 27 -4.94 51.10 -23.05
C GLY A 27 -4.28 49.86 -22.43
N GLY A 28 -2.95 49.85 -22.38
CA GLY A 28 -2.18 48.80 -21.73
C GLY A 28 -2.23 48.92 -20.21
N GLY A 29 -2.24 47.76 -19.54
CA GLY A 29 -1.98 47.58 -18.13
C GLY A 29 -1.40 46.18 -17.96
N GLU A 30 -0.08 46.11 -17.78
CA GLU A 30 0.60 44.93 -17.26
C GLU A 30 0.29 44.85 -15.76
N ASP A 31 -0.62 43.98 -15.37
CA ASP A 31 -0.60 43.27 -14.08
C ASP A 31 -1.59 42.11 -14.17
N GLY A 32 -1.12 40.91 -13.88
CA GLY A 32 -1.96 39.72 -13.79
C GLY A 32 -3.03 39.89 -12.71
N THR A 33 -4.12 39.14 -12.85
CA THR A 33 -5.33 39.11 -11.99
C THR A 33 -6.46 40.08 -12.39
N GLU A 34 -7.02 39.91 -13.60
CA GLU A 34 -8.45 40.24 -13.77
C GLU A 34 -9.27 39.13 -13.11
N ASP A 35 -9.75 39.41 -11.90
CA ASP A 35 -10.80 38.65 -11.23
C ASP A 35 -12.00 38.47 -12.19
N PRO A 36 -12.50 37.25 -12.47
CA PRO A 36 -13.59 37.09 -13.41
C PRO A 36 -14.83 37.77 -12.84
N LYS A 37 -15.30 38.78 -13.59
CA LYS A 37 -16.58 39.48 -13.49
C LYS A 37 -17.75 38.52 -13.19
N ALA A 38 -18.83 39.11 -12.70
CA ALA A 38 -20.14 38.52 -12.38
C ALA A 38 -20.56 37.27 -13.21
N PRO A 39 -21.38 36.36 -12.65
CA PRO A 39 -21.82 35.15 -13.35
C PRO A 39 -22.38 35.48 -14.73
N LYS A 40 -21.81 34.85 -15.77
CA LYS A 40 -22.21 35.01 -17.18
C LYS A 40 -23.36 34.09 -17.60
N SER A 41 -23.69 33.09 -16.76
CA SER A 41 -24.81 32.17 -16.99
C SER A 41 -26.12 32.95 -17.14
N GLY A 42 -26.80 32.77 -18.28
CA GLY A 42 -28.03 33.48 -18.64
C GLY A 42 -27.85 34.79 -19.42
N GLU A 43 -26.63 35.25 -19.66
CA GLU A 43 -26.33 36.40 -20.53
C GLU A 43 -26.45 36.03 -22.02
N ALA A 44 -26.64 37.05 -22.88
CA ALA A 44 -26.73 36.84 -24.32
C ALA A 44 -25.36 36.53 -24.94
N CYS A 45 -25.33 35.61 -25.89
CA CYS A 45 -24.13 35.22 -26.62
C CYS A 45 -24.32 35.37 -28.13
N LEU A 46 -23.23 35.39 -28.89
CA LEU A 46 -23.24 35.80 -30.30
C LEU A 46 -23.23 34.62 -31.28
N LEU A 47 -22.58 33.51 -30.91
CA LEU A 47 -22.37 32.36 -31.79
C LEU A 47 -22.86 31.07 -31.13
N GLU A 48 -23.82 30.40 -31.76
CA GLU A 48 -24.35 29.12 -31.29
C GLU A 48 -23.24 28.06 -31.27
N ASN A 49 -23.16 27.31 -30.16
CA ASN A 49 -22.12 26.32 -29.85
C ASN A 49 -20.72 26.87 -29.54
N GLU A 50 -20.55 28.19 -29.38
CA GLU A 50 -19.34 28.73 -28.78
C GLU A 50 -19.28 28.31 -27.30
N SER A 51 -18.07 28.01 -26.82
CA SER A 51 -17.79 27.68 -25.42
C SER A 51 -16.82 28.71 -24.84
N GLU A 52 -17.10 29.16 -23.62
CA GLU A 52 -16.21 30.08 -22.91
C GLU A 52 -16.13 29.74 -21.43
N CYS A 53 -15.04 30.17 -20.78
CA CYS A 53 -14.91 30.10 -19.34
C CYS A 53 -15.70 31.22 -18.66
N GLY A 54 -16.44 30.85 -17.61
CA GLY A 54 -17.21 31.77 -16.81
C GLY A 54 -17.44 31.24 -15.40
N LYS A 55 -18.34 31.92 -14.69
CA LYS A 55 -18.87 31.45 -13.42
C LYS A 55 -20.30 30.96 -13.59
N ALA A 56 -20.61 29.80 -13.01
CA ALA A 56 -21.98 29.32 -12.84
C ALA A 56 -22.77 30.31 -11.97
N LEU A 57 -24.10 30.16 -11.92
CA LEU A 57 -24.99 31.02 -11.11
C LEU A 57 -24.61 31.04 -9.62
N GLU A 58 -24.00 29.96 -9.13
CA GLU A 58 -23.52 29.84 -7.75
C GLU A 58 -22.11 30.39 -7.51
N GLY A 59 -21.47 30.94 -8.55
CA GLY A 59 -20.15 31.59 -8.48
C GLY A 59 -18.94 30.65 -8.64
N THR A 60 -19.16 29.37 -8.90
CA THR A 60 -18.12 28.37 -9.18
C THR A 60 -17.60 28.49 -10.61
N ASN A 61 -16.32 28.14 -10.83
CA ASN A 61 -15.73 28.11 -12.18
C ASN A 61 -16.47 27.07 -13.04
N ALA A 62 -16.83 27.45 -14.26
CA ALA A 62 -17.60 26.60 -15.16
C ALA A 62 -17.27 26.87 -16.62
N VAL A 63 -17.44 25.83 -17.44
CA VAL A 63 -17.53 25.93 -18.89
C VAL A 63 -18.97 26.29 -19.24
N LEU A 64 -19.15 27.41 -19.93
CA LEU A 64 -20.43 27.85 -20.46
C LEU A 64 -20.51 27.53 -21.95
N MET A 65 -21.69 27.16 -22.42
CA MET A 65 -21.97 26.95 -23.85
C MET A 65 -23.13 27.82 -24.31
N CYS A 66 -22.96 28.45 -25.47
CA CYS A 66 -23.96 29.30 -26.08
C CYS A 66 -25.01 28.45 -26.81
N VAL A 67 -26.25 28.45 -26.30
CA VAL A 67 -27.36 27.65 -26.85
C VAL A 67 -28.58 28.51 -27.17
N LYS A 68 -29.48 28.00 -28.01
CA LYS A 68 -30.76 28.68 -28.28
C LYS A 68 -31.63 28.71 -27.03
N ALA A 69 -32.02 29.91 -26.63
CA ALA A 69 -32.90 30.15 -25.49
C ALA A 69 -34.39 30.17 -25.88
N ASP A 70 -34.73 30.40 -27.15
CA ASP A 70 -36.09 30.33 -27.65
C ASP A 70 -36.18 29.97 -29.15
N ASP A 71 -37.40 29.62 -29.60
CA ASP A 71 -37.73 29.28 -31.00
C ASP A 71 -37.57 30.47 -31.97
N LYS A 72 -37.31 31.66 -31.43
CA LYS A 72 -37.06 32.89 -32.20
C LYS A 72 -35.59 33.10 -32.50
N GLY A 73 -34.71 32.21 -32.03
CA GLY A 73 -33.29 32.20 -32.33
C GLY A 73 -32.44 33.09 -31.42
N SER A 74 -32.95 33.49 -30.25
CA SER A 74 -32.09 34.16 -29.26
C SER A 74 -31.12 33.16 -28.64
N LEU A 75 -29.88 33.61 -28.41
CA LEU A 75 -28.80 32.78 -27.89
C LEU A 75 -28.40 33.23 -26.48
N LYS A 76 -28.21 32.27 -25.57
CA LYS A 76 -27.76 32.52 -24.20
C LYS A 76 -26.70 31.53 -23.73
N TRP A 77 -25.80 32.03 -22.88
CA TRP A 77 -24.86 31.19 -22.15
C TRP A 77 -25.60 30.31 -21.15
N THR A 78 -25.34 29.01 -21.23
CA THR A 78 -25.86 28.01 -20.30
C THR A 78 -24.69 27.20 -19.75
N GLU A 79 -24.82 26.76 -18.50
CA GLU A 79 -23.83 25.90 -17.85
C GLU A 79 -23.75 24.55 -18.59
N LYS A 80 -22.57 24.26 -19.13
CA LYS A 80 -22.26 22.98 -19.76
C LYS A 80 -21.65 22.03 -18.73
N GLU A 81 -20.68 22.54 -17.96
CA GLU A 81 -19.94 21.79 -16.95
C GLU A 81 -19.42 22.73 -15.86
N VAL A 82 -19.53 22.32 -14.59
CA VAL A 82 -18.95 23.06 -13.46
C VAL A 82 -17.62 22.41 -13.11
N CYS A 83 -16.54 23.19 -13.09
CA CYS A 83 -15.22 22.68 -12.77
C CYS A 83 -15.13 22.32 -11.29
N GLU A 84 -14.58 21.15 -11.01
CA GLU A 84 -14.45 20.64 -9.65
C GLU A 84 -13.41 21.42 -8.83
N LYS A 85 -13.35 21.14 -7.53
CA LYS A 85 -12.62 21.91 -6.52
C LYS A 85 -11.09 22.05 -6.76
N ALA A 86 -10.51 21.20 -7.59
CA ALA A 86 -9.10 21.24 -8.01
C ALA A 86 -8.91 21.61 -9.50
N GLN A 87 -9.99 22.02 -10.18
CA GLN A 87 -9.96 22.36 -11.59
C GLN A 87 -10.17 23.85 -11.81
N VAL A 88 -9.62 24.34 -12.92
CA VAL A 88 -9.87 25.68 -13.46
C VAL A 88 -10.36 25.54 -14.89
N CYS A 89 -11.27 26.40 -15.30
CA CYS A 89 -11.64 26.48 -16.71
C CYS A 89 -10.52 27.20 -17.47
N GLU A 90 -9.89 26.52 -18.41
CA GLU A 90 -8.82 27.09 -19.23
C GLU A 90 -9.42 27.84 -20.43
N ALA A 91 -9.11 29.13 -20.53
CA ALA A 91 -9.76 30.03 -21.49
C ALA A 91 -9.50 29.67 -22.96
N ASP A 92 -8.36 29.04 -23.25
CA ASP A 92 -7.95 28.68 -24.62
C ASP A 92 -8.59 27.39 -25.11
N SER A 93 -8.79 26.41 -24.23
CA SER A 93 -9.41 25.12 -24.55
C SER A 93 -10.91 25.11 -24.32
N GLY A 94 -11.43 25.95 -23.41
CA GLY A 94 -12.83 25.93 -23.00
C GLY A 94 -13.19 24.65 -22.24
N GLU A 95 -12.22 24.06 -21.54
CA GLU A 95 -12.36 22.82 -20.78
C GLU A 95 -11.92 23.00 -19.32
N CYS A 96 -12.48 22.19 -18.43
CA CYS A 96 -12.02 22.11 -17.05
C CYS A 96 -10.71 21.31 -16.98
N VAL A 97 -9.61 21.98 -16.66
CA VAL A 97 -8.30 21.35 -16.51
C VAL A 97 -7.85 21.38 -15.06
N VAL A 98 -7.00 20.42 -14.67
CA VAL A 98 -6.46 20.35 -13.32
C VAL A 98 -5.58 21.57 -13.05
N ASN A 99 -5.82 22.25 -11.93
CA ASN A 99 -4.96 23.33 -11.46
C ASN A 99 -3.83 22.75 -10.59
N CYS A 100 -2.65 22.64 -11.17
CA CYS A 100 -1.48 22.02 -10.54
C CYS A 100 -0.90 22.80 -9.35
N ASP A 101 -1.28 24.07 -9.17
CA ASP A 101 -0.90 24.87 -7.98
C ASP A 101 -1.89 24.69 -6.81
N SER A 102 -2.95 23.90 -7.00
CA SER A 102 -3.96 23.67 -5.98
C SER A 102 -3.49 22.66 -4.92
N PRO A 103 -3.66 22.94 -3.62
CA PRO A 103 -3.36 21.96 -2.57
C PRO A 103 -4.33 20.76 -2.58
N PHE A 104 -5.39 20.80 -3.39
CA PHE A 104 -6.45 19.80 -3.45
C PHE A 104 -6.24 18.75 -4.55
N VAL A 105 -5.16 18.81 -5.33
CA VAL A 105 -4.90 17.88 -6.44
C VAL A 105 -4.85 16.41 -5.99
N CYS A 106 -4.49 16.17 -4.72
CA CYS A 106 -4.43 14.84 -4.11
C CYS A 106 -5.48 14.62 -3.00
N GLU A 107 -6.48 15.50 -2.89
CA GLU A 107 -7.53 15.36 -1.87
C GLU A 107 -8.29 14.03 -2.11
N GLY A 108 -8.22 13.12 -1.14
CA GLY A 108 -8.87 11.80 -1.21
C GLY A 108 -8.11 10.71 -1.97
N LYS A 109 -6.87 10.97 -2.41
CA LYS A 109 -5.98 9.96 -3.01
C LYS A 109 -4.81 9.66 -2.07
N GLU A 110 -4.48 8.38 -1.93
CA GLU A 110 -3.32 7.87 -1.18
C GLU A 110 -2.13 7.54 -2.10
N CYS A 111 -2.41 7.14 -3.35
CA CYS A 111 -1.41 6.92 -4.38
C CYS A 111 -1.99 7.22 -5.78
N GLY A 112 -1.13 7.21 -6.80
CA GLY A 112 -1.51 7.43 -8.21
C GLY A 112 -1.24 8.85 -8.71
N ASP A 113 -1.51 9.10 -9.99
CA ASP A 113 -1.15 10.36 -10.64
C ASP A 113 -1.94 11.55 -10.09
N ASP A 114 -1.26 12.69 -10.01
CA ASP A 114 -1.82 13.99 -9.62
C ASP A 114 -2.47 14.71 -10.82
N GLY A 115 -2.36 14.16 -12.04
CA GLY A 115 -2.89 14.80 -13.25
C GLY A 115 -2.03 15.96 -13.79
N CYS A 116 -0.89 16.21 -13.17
CA CYS A 116 0.08 17.27 -13.47
C CYS A 116 1.47 16.71 -13.83
N GLY A 117 1.58 15.39 -14.02
CA GLY A 117 2.82 14.68 -14.31
C GLY A 117 3.63 14.29 -13.06
N GLY A 118 3.06 14.50 -11.86
CA GLY A 118 3.57 13.99 -10.59
C GLY A 118 2.65 12.90 -10.00
N SER A 119 2.89 12.52 -8.75
CA SER A 119 2.11 11.50 -8.05
C SER A 119 1.64 11.97 -6.66
N CYS A 120 0.44 11.56 -6.27
CA CYS A 120 -0.20 11.86 -4.99
C CYS A 120 0.33 11.03 -3.82
N GLY A 121 1.24 10.10 -4.09
CA GLY A 121 1.81 9.18 -3.10
C GLY A 121 2.21 7.84 -3.75
N GLY A 122 2.75 6.94 -2.93
CA GLY A 122 3.10 5.58 -3.32
C GLY A 122 2.51 4.59 -2.33
N CYS A 123 2.00 3.47 -2.83
CA CYS A 123 1.36 2.47 -1.98
C CYS A 123 2.44 1.63 -1.25
N PRO A 124 2.16 1.14 -0.03
CA PRO A 124 3.06 0.23 0.71
C PRO A 124 3.39 -1.06 -0.05
N VAL A 125 4.47 -1.74 0.35
CA VAL A 125 4.84 -3.04 -0.23
C VAL A 125 3.67 -4.03 -0.12
N GLY A 126 3.30 -4.64 -1.25
CA GLY A 126 2.18 -5.59 -1.34
C GLY A 126 0.84 -4.96 -1.74
N GLU A 127 0.79 -3.64 -1.96
CA GLU A 127 -0.42 -2.94 -2.40
C GLU A 127 -0.24 -2.27 -3.77
N ASN A 128 -1.33 -2.15 -4.54
CA ASN A 128 -1.35 -1.43 -5.81
C ASN A 128 -2.33 -0.27 -5.76
N CYS A 129 -2.03 0.76 -6.58
CA CYS A 129 -2.91 1.93 -6.69
C CYS A 129 -4.10 1.59 -7.57
N VAL A 130 -5.30 1.51 -6.98
CA VAL A 130 -6.53 1.24 -7.73
C VAL A 130 -7.56 2.32 -7.41
N GLY A 131 -7.78 3.22 -8.37
CA GLY A 131 -8.72 4.32 -8.21
C GLY A 131 -8.27 5.36 -7.18
N GLY A 132 -6.96 5.56 -7.03
CA GLY A 132 -6.39 6.55 -6.10
C GLY A 132 -6.22 6.07 -4.66
N VAL A 133 -6.57 4.82 -4.35
CA VAL A 133 -6.47 4.22 -3.01
C VAL A 133 -5.51 3.05 -3.04
N CYS A 134 -4.71 2.88 -1.99
CA CYS A 134 -3.86 1.72 -1.85
C CYS A 134 -4.76 0.52 -1.54
N LYS A 135 -4.70 -0.51 -2.38
CA LYS A 135 -5.42 -1.76 -2.12
C LYS A 135 -4.43 -2.90 -2.12
N GLU A 136 -4.63 -3.81 -1.18
CA GLU A 136 -3.92 -5.08 -1.13
C GLU A 136 -3.95 -5.74 -2.50
N TYR A 137 -2.76 -5.89 -3.08
CA TYR A 137 -2.59 -6.52 -4.36
C TYR A 137 -2.48 -8.02 -4.10
N VAL A 138 -3.63 -8.68 -3.95
CA VAL A 138 -3.69 -10.12 -4.13
C VAL A 138 -3.64 -10.35 -5.63
N CYS A 139 -2.43 -10.51 -6.14
CA CYS A 139 -2.29 -11.02 -7.49
C CYS A 139 -2.66 -12.50 -7.46
N GLU A 140 -3.85 -12.84 -7.94
CA GLU A 140 -4.20 -14.23 -8.16
C GLU A 140 -3.50 -14.72 -9.43
N PRO A 141 -2.49 -15.60 -9.33
CA PRO A 141 -1.78 -16.10 -10.50
C PRO A 141 -2.74 -16.84 -11.41
N THR A 142 -2.87 -16.39 -12.66
CA THR A 142 -3.77 -17.02 -13.63
C THR A 142 -3.07 -18.17 -14.32
N CYS A 143 -2.86 -19.27 -13.57
CA CYS A 143 -2.27 -20.50 -14.12
C CYS A 143 -3.31 -21.51 -14.62
N SER A 144 -4.60 -21.21 -14.47
CA SER A 144 -5.65 -22.11 -14.94
C SER A 144 -5.67 -22.17 -16.46
N GLY A 145 -5.33 -23.34 -17.01
CA GLY A 145 -5.34 -23.62 -18.45
C GLY A 145 -3.97 -23.49 -19.14
N VAL A 146 -2.91 -23.25 -18.38
CA VAL A 146 -1.53 -23.18 -18.88
C VAL A 146 -0.62 -24.13 -18.09
N GLU A 147 0.40 -24.69 -18.73
CA GLU A 147 1.38 -25.62 -18.13
C GLU A 147 2.73 -24.94 -17.81
N CYS A 148 3.01 -23.79 -18.45
CA CYS A 148 4.25 -23.04 -18.37
C CYS A 148 4.00 -21.58 -18.80
N GLY A 149 4.84 -20.62 -18.35
CA GLY A 149 4.77 -19.22 -18.81
C GLY A 149 4.35 -18.23 -17.71
N PRO A 150 4.25 -16.93 -18.02
CA PRO A 150 4.00 -15.90 -17.00
C PRO A 150 2.62 -16.06 -16.36
N ASP A 151 2.54 -15.84 -15.05
CA ASP A 151 1.29 -15.96 -14.26
C ASP A 151 0.44 -14.69 -14.20
N GLY A 152 0.87 -13.63 -14.87
CA GLY A 152 0.24 -12.31 -14.84
C GLY A 152 0.61 -11.46 -13.61
N CYS A 153 1.40 -12.02 -12.69
CA CYS A 153 1.78 -11.45 -11.40
C CYS A 153 3.29 -11.23 -11.22
N GLY A 154 4.08 -11.64 -12.21
CA GLY A 154 5.54 -11.51 -12.20
C GLY A 154 6.27 -12.81 -11.81
N SER A 155 5.54 -13.90 -11.56
CA SER A 155 6.10 -15.25 -11.44
C SER A 155 5.75 -16.10 -12.67
N GLU A 156 6.13 -17.38 -12.67
CA GLU A 156 5.84 -18.32 -13.76
C GLU A 156 4.89 -19.44 -13.30
N CYS A 157 3.91 -19.76 -14.14
CA CYS A 157 3.01 -20.89 -14.03
C CYS A 157 3.69 -22.18 -14.43
N GLY A 158 4.41 -22.84 -13.51
CA GLY A 158 5.00 -24.16 -13.77
C GLY A 158 6.26 -24.14 -14.63
N THR A 159 6.94 -25.28 -14.71
CA THR A 159 8.16 -25.46 -15.51
C THR A 159 8.06 -26.72 -16.36
N CYS A 160 8.54 -26.64 -17.61
CA CYS A 160 8.52 -27.78 -18.51
C CYS A 160 9.62 -28.78 -18.15
N GLY A 161 9.23 -30.07 -18.04
CA GLY A 161 10.16 -31.17 -17.77
C GLY A 161 11.25 -31.33 -18.84
N GLY A 162 12.33 -32.03 -18.49
CA GLY A 162 13.50 -32.19 -19.37
C GLY A 162 13.15 -32.69 -20.78
N GLY A 163 13.51 -31.91 -21.80
CA GLY A 163 13.20 -32.20 -23.21
C GLY A 163 11.88 -31.60 -23.72
N LEU A 164 11.19 -30.82 -22.90
CA LEU A 164 10.02 -30.02 -23.30
C LEU A 164 10.39 -28.53 -23.31
N ILE A 165 9.69 -27.73 -24.12
CA ILE A 165 9.80 -26.26 -24.14
C ILE A 165 8.42 -25.65 -23.93
N CYS A 166 8.39 -24.47 -23.32
CA CYS A 166 7.15 -23.72 -23.18
C CYS A 166 6.80 -23.04 -24.50
N ASP A 167 5.70 -23.45 -25.12
CA ASP A 167 5.18 -22.72 -26.27
C ASP A 167 4.60 -21.39 -25.81
N GLN A 168 5.18 -20.27 -26.23
CA GLN A 168 4.74 -18.93 -25.83
C GLN A 168 3.37 -18.56 -26.44
N ALA A 169 2.88 -19.30 -27.44
CA ALA A 169 1.58 -19.04 -28.06
C ALA A 169 0.42 -19.71 -27.31
N THR A 170 0.65 -20.91 -26.76
CA THR A 170 -0.40 -21.71 -26.09
C THR A 170 -0.13 -21.91 -24.60
N TYR A 171 1.06 -21.54 -24.12
CA TYR A 171 1.52 -21.73 -22.75
C TYR A 171 1.42 -23.19 -22.29
N THR A 172 1.69 -24.12 -23.21
CA THR A 172 1.74 -25.57 -22.95
C THR A 172 3.15 -26.11 -23.15
N CYS A 173 3.53 -27.13 -22.40
CA CYS A 173 4.80 -27.81 -22.54
C CYS A 173 4.76 -28.76 -23.73
N ILE A 174 5.34 -28.30 -24.84
CA ILE A 174 5.45 -29.12 -26.04
C ILE A 174 6.81 -29.83 -26.07
N ALA A 175 6.85 -30.99 -26.71
CA ALA A 175 8.11 -31.67 -26.97
C ALA A 175 9.06 -30.69 -27.66
N LYS A 176 10.26 -30.54 -27.11
CA LYS A 176 11.35 -29.84 -27.79
C LYS A 176 11.47 -30.49 -29.16
N PRO A 177 11.18 -29.77 -30.26
CA PRO A 177 11.26 -30.36 -31.58
C PRO A 177 12.63 -31.02 -31.72
N ALA A 178 12.69 -32.28 -32.17
CA ALA A 178 13.97 -32.96 -32.38
C ALA A 178 14.90 -32.17 -33.33
N ASP A 179 14.28 -31.33 -34.16
CA ASP A 179 14.90 -30.40 -35.09
C ASP A 179 14.71 -28.92 -34.65
N CYS A 180 14.63 -28.63 -33.35
CA CYS A 180 14.61 -27.25 -32.87
C CYS A 180 15.97 -26.62 -33.20
N VAL A 181 16.03 -25.89 -34.32
CA VAL A 181 17.20 -25.16 -34.75
C VAL A 181 17.19 -23.81 -34.01
N PRO A 182 18.16 -23.55 -33.10
CA PRO A 182 18.28 -22.27 -32.43
C PRO A 182 18.29 -21.13 -33.46
N ASN A 183 17.35 -20.20 -33.36
CA ASN A 183 17.31 -19.06 -34.27
C ASN A 183 18.00 -17.86 -33.63
N CYS A 184 19.29 -17.70 -33.93
CA CYS A 184 20.10 -16.57 -33.49
C CYS A 184 20.35 -15.56 -34.61
N MET A 185 19.57 -15.60 -35.69
CA MET A 185 19.81 -14.72 -36.83
C MET A 185 19.54 -13.27 -36.42
N ASN A 186 20.59 -12.45 -36.46
CA ASN A 186 20.62 -11.06 -35.99
C ASN A 186 20.46 -10.87 -34.47
N MET A 187 20.68 -11.91 -33.67
CA MET A 187 20.68 -11.82 -32.20
C MET A 187 22.10 -12.05 -31.67
N ALA A 188 22.63 -11.08 -30.92
CA ALA A 188 23.94 -11.20 -30.28
C ALA A 188 23.86 -11.84 -28.87
N CYS A 189 22.69 -11.74 -28.26
CA CYS A 189 22.36 -12.18 -26.91
C CYS A 189 20.86 -12.58 -26.85
N GLY A 190 20.39 -13.20 -25.76
CA GLY A 190 18.96 -13.44 -25.53
C GLY A 190 18.46 -14.88 -25.82
N PRO A 191 17.18 -15.18 -25.62
CA PRO A 191 16.63 -16.54 -25.81
C PRO A 191 16.67 -16.99 -27.28
N ASN A 192 17.04 -18.25 -27.53
CA ASN A 192 17.23 -18.81 -28.88
C ASN A 192 15.99 -19.54 -29.45
N GLY A 193 14.85 -19.46 -28.76
CA GLY A 193 13.60 -20.14 -29.14
C GLY A 193 13.55 -21.64 -28.86
N CYS A 194 14.63 -22.24 -28.36
CA CYS A 194 14.75 -23.70 -28.09
C CYS A 194 15.14 -24.02 -26.63
N GLY A 195 14.86 -23.08 -25.71
CA GLY A 195 15.22 -23.19 -24.29
C GLY A 195 16.70 -22.96 -23.97
N GLY A 196 17.47 -22.38 -24.90
CA GLY A 196 18.84 -21.90 -24.65
C GLY A 196 18.97 -20.41 -24.98
N SER A 197 20.20 -19.87 -24.93
CA SER A 197 20.48 -18.49 -25.31
C SER A 197 21.32 -18.39 -26.59
N CYS A 198 21.16 -17.30 -27.33
CA CYS A 198 22.00 -16.88 -28.43
C CYS A 198 23.15 -16.08 -27.87
N GLY A 199 24.36 -16.64 -27.76
CA GLY A 199 25.54 -15.89 -27.31
C GLY A 199 25.51 -15.42 -25.84
N LYS A 200 26.55 -14.65 -25.47
CA LYS A 200 26.68 -13.90 -24.22
C LYS A 200 27.33 -12.56 -24.56
N CYS A 201 26.85 -11.48 -23.93
CA CYS A 201 27.47 -10.17 -24.09
C CYS A 201 28.85 -10.15 -23.44
N VAL A 202 29.77 -9.36 -24.01
CA VAL A 202 31.10 -9.13 -23.44
C VAL A 202 30.98 -8.19 -22.24
N ASP A 203 31.92 -8.28 -21.30
CA ASP A 203 31.94 -7.44 -20.10
C ASP A 203 31.76 -5.96 -20.43
N GLY A 204 30.83 -5.30 -19.71
CA GLY A 204 30.46 -3.90 -19.93
C GLY A 204 29.40 -3.66 -21.02
N THR A 205 28.77 -4.71 -21.54
CA THR A 205 27.59 -4.61 -22.42
C THR A 205 26.47 -5.49 -21.89
N PHE A 206 25.22 -5.05 -22.03
CA PHE A 206 24.05 -5.79 -21.56
C PHE A 206 23.18 -6.22 -22.74
N CYS A 207 22.42 -7.30 -22.54
CA CYS A 207 21.49 -7.76 -23.56
C CYS A 207 20.21 -6.96 -23.51
N MET A 208 19.93 -6.18 -24.55
CA MET A 208 18.68 -5.44 -24.65
C MET A 208 17.52 -6.40 -24.91
N PRO A 209 16.50 -6.48 -24.03
CA PRO A 209 15.44 -7.49 -24.12
C PRO A 209 14.63 -7.41 -25.43
N VAL A 210 14.53 -6.20 -26.00
CA VAL A 210 13.73 -5.91 -27.19
C VAL A 210 14.53 -6.13 -28.47
N THR A 211 15.77 -5.64 -28.51
CA THR A 211 16.61 -5.68 -29.72
C THR A 211 17.45 -6.95 -29.81
N GLN A 212 17.60 -7.69 -28.71
CA GLN A 212 18.45 -8.90 -28.61
C GLN A 212 19.89 -8.66 -29.09
N THR A 213 20.34 -7.41 -28.93
CA THR A 213 21.70 -6.95 -29.22
C THR A 213 22.40 -6.58 -27.93
N CYS A 214 23.71 -6.80 -27.90
CA CYS A 214 24.54 -6.31 -26.81
C CYS A 214 24.74 -4.81 -26.98
N GLU A 215 24.16 -4.01 -26.09
CA GLU A 215 24.33 -2.56 -26.07
C GLU A 215 25.24 -2.15 -24.91
N GLY A 216 26.02 -1.09 -25.16
CA GLY A 216 26.91 -0.49 -24.18
C GLY A 216 27.63 0.74 -24.73
N PRO A 217 28.31 1.50 -23.87
CA PRO A 217 28.83 1.07 -22.56
C PRO A 217 27.74 0.98 -21.49
N CYS A 218 27.56 -0.21 -20.93
CA CYS A 218 26.87 -0.35 -19.67
C CYS A 218 27.84 0.09 -18.58
N MET A 219 27.49 1.13 -17.84
CA MET A 219 28.30 1.62 -16.73
C MET A 219 27.78 0.94 -15.47
N PRO A 220 28.53 -0.01 -14.87
CA PRO A 220 28.14 -0.66 -13.63
C PRO A 220 27.83 0.41 -12.58
N ASP A 221 26.63 0.38 -12.00
CA ASP A 221 26.27 1.30 -10.93
C ASP A 221 26.25 0.57 -9.58
N CYS A 222 27.36 0.72 -8.88
CA CYS A 222 27.54 0.23 -7.52
C CYS A 222 27.51 1.35 -6.50
N THR A 223 26.95 2.51 -6.87
CA THR A 223 26.85 3.66 -5.97
C THR A 223 26.06 3.25 -4.73
N ASN A 224 26.71 3.35 -3.58
CA ASN A 224 26.18 2.92 -2.28
C ASN A 224 25.89 1.42 -2.15
N ARG A 225 26.37 0.56 -3.05
CA ARG A 225 26.24 -0.90 -2.96
C ARG A 225 27.57 -1.57 -2.63
N GLU A 226 27.53 -2.61 -1.81
CA GLU A 226 28.64 -3.47 -1.42
C GLU A 226 28.58 -4.83 -2.15
N CYS A 227 27.38 -5.28 -2.49
CA CYS A 227 27.10 -6.55 -3.15
C CYS A 227 25.88 -6.42 -4.07
N GLY A 228 25.58 -7.49 -4.82
CA GLY A 228 24.38 -7.58 -5.67
C GLY A 228 24.65 -7.12 -7.09
N ASP A 229 23.63 -7.21 -7.95
CA ASP A 229 23.79 -6.90 -9.37
C ASP A 229 24.16 -5.43 -9.61
N ASP A 230 25.07 -5.22 -10.56
CA ASP A 230 25.57 -3.90 -10.96
C ASP A 230 24.74 -3.23 -12.07
N GLY A 231 23.61 -3.83 -12.43
CA GLY A 231 22.73 -3.39 -13.53
C GLY A 231 23.24 -3.71 -14.93
N CYS A 232 24.42 -4.32 -15.04
CA CYS A 232 25.12 -4.60 -16.30
C CYS A 232 25.44 -6.08 -16.51
N GLY A 233 24.84 -6.96 -15.71
CA GLY A 233 25.09 -8.41 -15.72
C GLY A 233 26.37 -8.81 -14.97
N GLY A 234 27.04 -7.86 -14.34
CA GLY A 234 28.07 -8.10 -13.34
C GLY A 234 27.52 -7.95 -11.91
N SER A 235 28.43 -7.93 -10.94
CA SER A 235 28.09 -7.76 -9.52
C SER A 235 28.97 -6.69 -8.88
N CYS A 236 28.39 -5.90 -7.97
CA CYS A 236 29.06 -4.87 -7.20
C CYS A 236 30.05 -5.40 -6.16
N GLY A 237 30.00 -6.70 -5.87
CA GLY A 237 30.87 -7.36 -4.91
C GLY A 237 30.25 -8.61 -4.32
N GLY A 238 30.88 -9.16 -3.28
CA GLY A 238 30.37 -10.29 -2.53
C GLY A 238 30.53 -10.04 -1.03
N CYS A 239 29.65 -10.62 -0.23
CA CYS A 239 29.68 -10.45 1.21
C CYS A 239 30.81 -11.26 1.84
N ALA A 240 31.76 -10.56 2.46
CA ALA A 240 32.87 -11.17 3.17
C ALA A 240 32.48 -11.44 4.62
N GLY A 241 32.05 -12.65 4.90
CA GLY A 241 31.71 -13.11 6.24
C GLY A 241 30.81 -14.34 6.19
N ASP A 242 30.98 -15.24 7.15
CA ASP A 242 30.07 -16.38 7.29
C ASP A 242 28.68 -15.84 7.63
N ASN A 243 27.64 -16.35 6.96
CA ASN A 243 26.23 -15.97 7.13
C ASN A 243 25.88 -14.50 6.83
N LEU A 244 26.65 -13.82 5.96
CA LEU A 244 26.25 -12.53 5.38
C LEU A 244 25.75 -12.71 3.95
N PHE A 245 24.63 -12.05 3.66
CA PHE A 245 23.92 -12.12 2.40
C PHE A 245 23.64 -10.73 1.87
N CYS A 246 23.43 -10.63 0.56
CA CYS A 246 23.14 -9.35 -0.05
C CYS A 246 21.67 -8.99 0.13
N ASN A 247 21.40 -7.91 0.87
CA ASN A 247 20.05 -7.42 1.04
C ASN A 247 19.56 -6.61 -0.17
N THR A 248 18.29 -6.21 -0.16
CA THR A 248 17.67 -5.42 -1.25
C THR A 248 18.30 -4.05 -1.46
N ASP A 249 18.96 -3.50 -0.45
CA ASP A 249 19.68 -2.22 -0.52
C ASP A 249 21.12 -2.39 -1.07
N GLY A 250 21.52 -3.61 -1.44
CA GLY A 250 22.86 -3.94 -1.89
C GLY A 250 23.90 -3.87 -0.78
N LYS A 251 23.50 -4.11 0.48
CA LYS A 251 24.38 -4.18 1.65
C LYS A 251 24.52 -5.61 2.14
N CYS A 252 25.69 -5.93 2.68
CA CYS A 252 25.91 -7.22 3.31
C CYS A 252 25.31 -7.22 4.71
N ALA A 253 24.31 -8.07 4.90
CA ALA A 253 23.56 -8.20 6.14
C ALA A 253 23.30 -9.68 6.45
N PRO A 254 23.13 -10.05 7.73
CA PRO A 254 22.62 -11.37 8.07
C PRO A 254 21.23 -11.60 7.46
N CYS A 255 20.83 -12.88 7.33
CA CYS A 255 19.48 -13.21 6.91
C CYS A 255 18.43 -12.73 7.94
N ASP A 256 17.19 -12.52 7.51
CA ASP A 256 16.08 -12.09 8.38
C ASP A 256 15.20 -13.30 8.73
N PRO A 257 15.21 -13.81 9.99
CA PRO A 257 14.44 -14.98 10.38
C PRO A 257 12.93 -14.75 10.48
N ILE A 258 12.50 -13.49 10.55
CA ILE A 258 11.08 -13.13 10.71
C ILE A 258 10.43 -13.04 9.35
N LYS A 259 11.14 -12.43 8.40
CA LYS A 259 10.67 -12.29 7.01
C LYS A 259 11.10 -13.44 6.10
N ASN A 260 11.94 -14.33 6.62
CA ASN A 260 12.61 -15.39 5.87
C ASN A 260 13.31 -14.86 4.60
N LEU A 261 14.08 -13.78 4.74
CA LEU A 261 14.75 -13.11 3.63
C LEU A 261 16.24 -13.37 3.61
N TYR A 262 16.81 -13.21 2.42
CA TYR A 262 18.24 -13.23 2.14
C TYR A 262 18.90 -14.61 2.25
N CYS A 263 18.11 -15.68 2.30
CA CYS A 263 18.62 -17.04 2.08
C CYS A 263 18.50 -17.45 0.61
N PRO A 264 19.41 -18.31 0.10
CA PRO A 264 19.28 -18.93 -1.22
C PRO A 264 17.99 -19.74 -1.35
N GLU A 265 17.54 -19.96 -2.60
CA GLU A 265 16.38 -20.83 -2.86
C GLU A 265 16.57 -22.22 -2.23
N GLY A 266 15.51 -22.71 -1.56
CA GLY A 266 15.53 -23.99 -0.85
C GLY A 266 16.13 -23.93 0.56
N SER A 267 16.59 -22.77 0.99
CA SER A 267 17.02 -22.49 2.36
C SER A 267 16.12 -21.47 3.03
N TYR A 268 16.15 -21.46 4.36
CA TYR A 268 15.38 -20.52 5.16
C TYR A 268 16.24 -19.99 6.32
N CYS A 269 15.88 -18.80 6.81
CA CYS A 269 16.65 -18.14 7.85
C CYS A 269 16.20 -18.59 9.25
N THR A 270 17.14 -19.10 10.05
CA THR A 270 16.90 -19.59 11.41
C THR A 270 18.06 -19.27 12.34
N TYR A 271 18.01 -19.75 13.58
CA TYR A 271 19.14 -19.66 14.52
C TYR A 271 19.78 -21.03 14.70
N GLY A 272 21.11 -21.05 14.63
CA GLY A 272 21.89 -22.24 14.94
C GLY A 272 21.87 -22.60 16.43
N PRO A 273 22.39 -23.79 16.78
CA PRO A 273 22.50 -24.24 18.16
C PRO A 273 23.46 -23.37 19.01
N ASP A 274 24.32 -22.59 18.37
CA ASP A 274 25.26 -21.67 19.01
C ASP A 274 24.62 -20.33 19.42
N ASN A 275 23.43 -20.00 18.89
CA ASN A 275 22.62 -18.85 19.30
C ASN A 275 23.36 -17.49 19.14
N THR A 276 24.36 -17.43 18.26
CA THR A 276 25.21 -16.24 18.08
C THR A 276 24.70 -15.29 17.01
N GLY A 277 23.85 -15.78 16.10
CA GLY A 277 23.25 -15.01 15.03
C GLY A 277 22.38 -15.87 14.13
N PRO A 278 21.61 -15.22 13.22
CA PRO A 278 20.83 -15.93 12.24
C PRO A 278 21.71 -16.53 11.14
N LEU A 279 21.28 -17.65 10.59
CA LEU A 279 21.96 -18.39 9.54
C LEU A 279 20.95 -19.07 8.61
N CYS A 280 21.37 -19.42 7.40
CA CYS A 280 20.52 -20.13 6.45
C CYS A 280 20.70 -21.63 6.59
N GLU A 281 19.61 -22.35 6.87
CA GLU A 281 19.56 -23.81 6.85
C GLU A 281 18.76 -24.32 5.65
N VAL A 282 19.01 -25.57 5.26
CA VAL A 282 18.15 -26.25 4.28
C VAL A 282 16.77 -26.45 4.91
N ALA A 283 15.72 -26.07 4.18
CA ALA A 283 14.35 -26.23 4.66
C ALA A 283 13.99 -27.72 4.81
N GLY A 284 13.48 -28.06 5.99
CA GLY A 284 12.92 -29.37 6.28
C GLY A 284 11.51 -29.53 5.73
N THR A 285 10.77 -30.48 6.32
CA THR A 285 9.39 -30.80 5.90
C THR A 285 8.36 -30.57 6.99
N GLN A 286 8.80 -30.43 8.24
CA GLN A 286 7.91 -30.32 9.39
C GLN A 286 7.32 -28.90 9.48
N LYS A 287 6.01 -28.82 9.68
CA LYS A 287 5.28 -27.55 9.84
C LYS A 287 5.37 -27.05 11.28
N TYR A 288 4.96 -25.80 11.50
CA TYR A 288 4.81 -25.27 12.86
C TYR A 288 3.93 -26.18 13.72
N GLY A 289 4.37 -26.43 14.95
CA GLY A 289 3.72 -27.33 15.90
C GLY A 289 4.03 -28.82 15.71
N GLU A 290 4.69 -29.22 14.62
CA GLU A 290 5.08 -30.62 14.41
C GLU A 290 6.40 -30.97 15.14
N PRO A 291 6.55 -32.21 15.63
CA PRO A 291 7.79 -32.68 16.23
C PRO A 291 8.99 -32.56 15.30
N CYS A 292 10.12 -32.15 15.85
CA CYS A 292 11.33 -31.91 15.08
C CYS A 292 12.56 -32.55 15.73
N GLY A 293 13.50 -33.00 14.91
CA GLY A 293 14.72 -33.70 15.36
C GLY A 293 15.99 -32.84 15.33
N GLY A 294 15.89 -31.60 14.84
CA GLY A 294 17.01 -30.70 14.62
C GLY A 294 16.58 -29.42 13.89
N THR A 295 17.52 -28.48 13.73
CA THR A 295 17.29 -27.19 13.06
C THR A 295 16.92 -27.32 11.58
N ASP A 296 17.25 -28.44 10.94
CA ASP A 296 16.94 -28.75 9.53
C ASP A 296 15.61 -29.50 9.35
N SER A 297 14.89 -29.79 10.43
CA SER A 297 13.63 -30.54 10.37
C SER A 297 12.45 -29.66 9.97
N CYS A 298 12.47 -28.40 10.38
CA CYS A 298 11.38 -27.46 10.15
C CYS A 298 11.44 -26.92 8.73
N ALA A 299 10.29 -26.88 8.07
CA ALA A 299 10.14 -26.18 6.79
C ALA A 299 10.46 -24.69 6.96
N GLU A 300 10.06 -24.11 8.10
CA GLU A 300 10.35 -22.73 8.50
C GLU A 300 10.44 -22.63 10.04
N GLY A 301 11.09 -21.57 10.55
CA GLY A 301 11.20 -21.29 11.99
C GLY A 301 12.27 -22.11 12.72
N ILE A 302 12.06 -22.39 14.01
CA ILE A 302 13.08 -23.02 14.84
C ILE A 302 12.58 -24.26 15.58
N CYS A 303 13.40 -25.31 15.57
CA CYS A 303 13.17 -26.51 16.33
C CYS A 303 13.68 -26.36 17.76
N ILE A 304 12.78 -26.21 18.74
CA ILE A 304 13.15 -26.09 20.15
C ILE A 304 12.17 -26.86 21.04
N GLU A 305 12.68 -27.27 22.20
CA GLU A 305 11.85 -27.83 23.27
C GLU A 305 11.61 -26.73 24.31
N LEU A 306 10.34 -26.35 24.51
CA LEU A 306 9.97 -25.42 25.57
C LEU A 306 9.73 -26.21 26.86
N SER A 307 10.32 -25.72 27.96
CA SER A 307 10.15 -26.34 29.28
C SER A 307 8.67 -26.45 29.67
N GLY A 308 8.18 -27.67 29.90
CA GLY A 308 6.79 -27.94 30.31
C GLY A 308 5.89 -28.56 29.24
N THR A 309 6.38 -28.83 28.03
CA THR A 309 5.63 -29.57 27.00
C THR A 309 5.99 -31.06 27.05
N GLU A 310 5.01 -31.97 27.17
CA GLU A 310 5.26 -33.43 27.10
C GLU A 310 5.62 -33.91 25.68
N THR A 311 5.54 -33.03 24.68
CA THR A 311 5.64 -33.34 23.25
C THR A 311 7.07 -33.34 22.69
N GLY A 312 8.08 -33.05 23.50
CA GLY A 312 9.46 -32.87 23.02
C GLY A 312 9.62 -31.62 22.14
N ALA A 313 10.73 -31.53 21.40
CA ALA A 313 11.01 -30.40 20.51
C ALA A 313 10.02 -30.35 19.34
N ILE A 314 9.47 -29.16 19.07
CA ILE A 314 8.58 -28.89 17.93
C ILE A 314 9.02 -27.62 17.19
N CYS A 315 8.51 -27.42 15.98
CA CYS A 315 8.81 -26.24 15.17
C CYS A 315 8.00 -25.02 15.64
N TYR A 316 8.67 -23.92 15.97
CA TYR A 316 8.05 -22.65 16.34
C TYR A 316 8.37 -21.53 15.34
N PRO A 317 7.43 -20.60 15.06
CA PRO A 317 7.74 -19.38 14.32
C PRO A 317 8.65 -18.47 15.14
N ILE A 318 9.56 -17.75 14.48
CA ILE A 318 10.42 -16.74 15.11
C ILE A 318 9.73 -15.38 15.02
N CYS A 319 9.90 -14.53 16.03
CA CYS A 319 9.28 -13.20 16.06
C CYS A 319 10.21 -12.14 16.68
N ALA A 320 9.98 -10.87 16.37
CA ALA A 320 10.52 -9.74 17.13
C ALA A 320 9.46 -9.15 18.06
N THR A 321 8.22 -9.15 17.60
CA THR A 321 7.07 -8.50 18.20
C THR A 321 5.83 -9.40 18.12
N HIS A 322 4.80 -9.05 18.87
CA HIS A 322 3.56 -9.82 18.87
C HIS A 322 2.82 -9.79 17.51
N SER A 323 3.01 -8.75 16.70
CA SER A 323 2.40 -8.67 15.37
C SER A 323 3.00 -9.64 14.36
N ASP A 324 4.20 -10.17 14.64
CA ASP A 324 4.84 -11.18 13.79
C ASP A 324 4.21 -12.57 14.04
N CYS A 325 3.39 -12.70 15.09
CA CYS A 325 2.68 -13.91 15.42
C CYS A 325 1.25 -13.86 14.88
N GLY A 326 0.78 -14.99 14.32
CA GLY A 326 -0.61 -15.17 13.94
C GLY A 326 -1.58 -15.01 15.12
N GLU A 327 -2.88 -14.87 14.81
CA GLU A 327 -3.92 -14.62 15.80
C GLU A 327 -3.87 -15.61 16.98
N GLY A 328 -3.90 -15.08 18.20
CA GLY A 328 -3.87 -15.87 19.43
C GLY A 328 -2.49 -16.34 19.90
N MET A 329 -1.41 -16.06 19.16
CA MET A 329 -0.04 -16.37 19.57
C MET A 329 0.67 -15.16 20.18
N GLN A 330 1.62 -15.43 21.07
CA GLN A 330 2.45 -14.42 21.72
C GLN A 330 3.91 -14.59 21.35
N CYS A 331 4.61 -13.48 21.21
CA CYS A 331 6.04 -13.48 20.95
C CYS A 331 6.80 -13.60 22.28
N MET A 332 7.26 -14.82 22.59
CA MET A 332 7.86 -15.16 23.87
C MET A 332 9.38 -15.01 23.84
N ASP A 333 9.91 -14.31 24.85
CA ASP A 333 11.34 -14.26 25.13
C ASP A 333 11.82 -15.59 25.72
N LEU A 334 12.86 -16.17 25.13
CA LEU A 334 13.48 -17.40 25.61
C LEU A 334 14.73 -17.05 26.43
N GLN A 335 14.75 -17.51 27.69
CA GLN A 335 15.87 -17.19 28.57
C GLN A 335 17.18 -17.77 28.02
N GLY A 336 18.15 -16.90 27.77
CA GLY A 336 19.46 -17.28 27.22
C GLY A 336 19.52 -17.35 25.70
N SER A 337 18.47 -16.92 24.99
CA SER A 337 18.47 -16.79 23.53
C SER A 337 18.43 -15.36 23.06
N VAL A 338 18.99 -15.12 21.86
CA VAL A 338 18.92 -13.81 21.19
C VAL A 338 17.64 -13.64 20.36
N TYR A 339 16.84 -14.70 20.25
CA TYR A 339 15.61 -14.76 19.47
C TYR A 339 14.39 -15.04 20.35
N LYS A 340 13.21 -14.73 19.80
CA LYS A 340 11.89 -14.98 20.41
C LYS A 340 11.08 -15.89 19.50
N VAL A 341 10.11 -16.58 20.08
CA VAL A 341 9.24 -17.49 19.32
C VAL A 341 7.77 -17.20 19.54
N CYS A 342 6.96 -17.43 18.51
CA CYS A 342 5.51 -17.39 18.63
C CYS A 342 5.01 -18.67 19.31
N SER A 343 4.38 -18.53 20.46
CA SER A 343 3.69 -19.63 21.13
C SER A 343 2.41 -19.10 21.76
N VAL A 344 1.45 -20.00 21.98
CA VAL A 344 0.45 -19.77 23.01
C VAL A 344 1.22 -19.83 24.34
N GLY A 345 1.23 -18.74 25.11
CA GLY A 345 1.98 -18.67 26.37
C GLY A 345 1.65 -19.84 27.30
N ALA A 346 2.54 -20.17 28.23
CA ALA A 346 2.41 -21.30 29.13
C ALA A 346 1.10 -21.29 29.95
N ALA A 347 0.07 -21.93 29.40
CA ALA A 347 -0.76 -22.91 30.08
C ALA A 347 -1.12 -23.97 29.02
N PRO A 348 -0.61 -25.21 29.12
CA PRO A 348 -0.71 -26.22 28.06
C PRO A 348 -2.15 -26.63 27.69
N ASP A 349 -3.16 -26.18 28.43
CA ASP A 349 -4.53 -26.68 28.28
C ASP A 349 -5.61 -25.58 28.17
N LYS A 350 -5.27 -24.29 28.06
CA LYS A 350 -6.29 -23.22 28.00
C LYS A 350 -5.99 -22.17 26.94
N LYS A 351 -6.62 -22.34 25.77
CA LYS A 351 -6.78 -21.26 24.78
C LYS A 351 -7.39 -20.04 25.49
N CYS A 352 -6.68 -18.92 25.48
CA CYS A 352 -7.15 -17.70 26.14
C CYS A 352 -6.74 -16.48 25.31
N ASN A 353 -7.50 -16.24 24.24
CA ASN A 353 -7.50 -15.01 23.49
C ASN A 353 -8.52 -14.04 24.12
N LEU A 354 -8.04 -12.91 24.64
CA LEU A 354 -8.86 -11.91 25.32
C LEU A 354 -10.00 -11.34 24.46
N LEU A 355 -9.85 -11.33 23.13
CA LEU A 355 -10.88 -10.84 22.22
C LEU A 355 -11.87 -11.94 21.81
N LEU A 356 -11.40 -13.18 21.66
CA LEU A 356 -12.26 -14.30 21.23
C LEU A 356 -12.95 -15.01 22.40
N GLN A 357 -12.45 -14.84 23.63
CA GLN A 357 -12.93 -15.54 24.83
C GLN A 357 -13.00 -17.06 24.63
N ASP A 358 -11.97 -17.64 24.02
CA ASP A 358 -11.95 -19.02 23.52
C ASP A 358 -11.55 -20.08 24.55
N CYS A 359 -12.00 -19.93 25.79
CA CYS A 359 -11.74 -20.89 26.86
C CYS A 359 -12.41 -22.25 26.60
N GLU A 360 -11.79 -23.34 27.07
CA GLU A 360 -12.31 -24.71 26.84
C GLU A 360 -13.67 -24.97 27.51
N LEU A 361 -13.90 -24.38 28.68
CA LEU A 361 -15.17 -24.49 29.39
C LEU A 361 -16.05 -23.30 29.02
N GLU A 362 -17.30 -23.57 28.62
CA GLU A 362 -18.31 -22.54 28.35
C GLU A 362 -18.63 -21.65 29.56
N THR A 363 -18.17 -22.04 30.76
CA THR A 363 -18.32 -21.26 31.99
C THR A 363 -17.11 -20.40 32.33
N ASP A 364 -16.02 -20.53 31.58
CA ASP A 364 -14.77 -19.79 31.80
C ASP A 364 -14.71 -18.57 30.87
N GLY A 365 -14.16 -17.47 31.37
CA GLY A 365 -13.79 -16.31 30.57
C GLY A 365 -12.27 -16.14 30.55
N CYS A 366 -11.78 -15.43 29.53
CA CYS A 366 -10.37 -15.14 29.38
C CYS A 366 -10.03 -13.80 30.04
N TYR A 367 -9.18 -13.83 31.06
CA TYR A 367 -8.84 -12.66 31.89
C TYR A 367 -7.34 -12.43 31.99
N PHE A 368 -6.93 -11.19 32.24
CA PHE A 368 -5.55 -10.88 32.61
C PHE A 368 -5.38 -10.99 34.13
N ASP A 369 -4.45 -11.83 34.60
CA ASP A 369 -4.04 -11.84 36.00
C ASP A 369 -2.82 -10.95 36.17
N GLY A 370 -2.90 -9.95 37.05
CA GLY A 370 -1.82 -8.98 37.27
C GLY A 370 -0.49 -9.60 37.75
N GLY A 371 -0.49 -10.88 38.12
CA GLY A 371 0.72 -11.66 38.42
C GLY A 371 1.28 -12.48 37.25
N ALA A 372 0.49 -12.72 36.20
CA ALA A 372 0.88 -13.50 35.03
C ALA A 372 1.16 -12.58 33.85
N ASN A 373 2.27 -12.79 33.14
CA ASN A 373 2.55 -12.09 31.88
C ASN A 373 1.62 -12.54 30.72
N ALA A 374 0.60 -13.37 30.99
CA ALA A 374 -0.28 -13.99 30.02
C ALA A 374 -1.73 -14.02 30.53
N PRO A 375 -2.72 -13.95 29.63
CA PRO A 375 -4.13 -14.13 29.98
C PRO A 375 -4.41 -15.59 30.36
N ILE A 376 -5.35 -15.78 31.28
CA ILE A 376 -5.72 -17.07 31.85
C ILE A 376 -7.25 -17.26 31.81
N CYS A 377 -7.67 -18.48 31.54
CA CYS A 377 -9.08 -18.86 31.60
C CYS A 377 -9.48 -19.21 33.03
N LEU A 378 -10.42 -18.43 33.57
CA LEU A 378 -10.98 -18.61 34.91
C LEU A 378 -12.50 -18.69 34.80
N THR A 379 -13.16 -19.37 35.74
CA THR A 379 -14.62 -19.39 35.80
C THR A 379 -15.17 -17.98 35.89
N ALA A 380 -16.03 -17.63 34.94
CA ALA A 380 -16.53 -16.29 34.78
C ALA A 380 -17.40 -15.87 35.97
N GLY A 381 -17.24 -14.62 36.39
CA GLY A 381 -18.05 -14.02 37.43
C GLY A 381 -19.42 -13.59 36.90
N THR A 382 -20.19 -12.95 37.77
CA THR A 382 -21.54 -12.47 37.43
C THR A 382 -21.60 -10.96 37.24
N LYS A 383 -20.53 -10.23 37.59
CA LYS A 383 -20.55 -8.78 37.59
C LYS A 383 -20.50 -8.22 36.18
N GLN A 384 -21.44 -7.34 35.88
CA GLN A 384 -21.63 -6.75 34.57
C GLN A 384 -20.75 -5.50 34.38
N GLU A 385 -20.70 -5.00 33.15
CA GLU A 385 -19.92 -3.81 32.82
C GLU A 385 -20.30 -2.60 33.71
N GLY A 386 -19.28 -1.93 34.27
CA GLY A 386 -19.44 -0.80 35.18
C GLY A 386 -19.69 -1.17 36.65
N GLU A 387 -19.95 -2.44 36.98
CA GLU A 387 -20.10 -2.86 38.38
C GLU A 387 -18.76 -2.92 39.11
N GLY A 388 -18.79 -2.68 40.43
CA GLY A 388 -17.60 -2.64 41.27
C GLY A 388 -17.02 -4.03 41.54
N CYS A 389 -15.72 -4.21 41.34
CA CYS A 389 -15.00 -5.46 41.63
C CYS A 389 -13.89 -5.24 42.68
N THR A 390 -13.23 -6.29 43.18
CA THR A 390 -12.20 -6.17 44.25
C THR A 390 -10.77 -6.43 43.78
N GLY A 391 -10.54 -6.37 42.46
CA GLY A 391 -9.23 -6.60 41.83
C GLY A 391 -9.00 -8.04 41.39
N GLN A 392 -9.94 -8.96 41.67
CA GLN A 392 -9.90 -10.30 41.10
C GLN A 392 -10.48 -10.28 39.67
N PRO A 393 -9.75 -10.80 38.67
CA PRO A 393 -10.19 -10.77 37.27
C PRO A 393 -11.55 -11.45 37.06
N ASN A 394 -11.75 -12.62 37.69
CA ASN A 394 -12.90 -13.49 37.51
C ASN A 394 -14.15 -13.10 38.33
N GLU A 395 -14.16 -11.91 38.94
CA GLU A 395 -15.40 -11.36 39.49
C GLU A 395 -16.35 -10.84 38.40
N CYS A 396 -15.77 -10.45 37.27
CA CYS A 396 -16.48 -9.92 36.12
C CYS A 396 -16.98 -11.06 35.22
N ALA A 397 -18.07 -10.80 34.50
CA ALA A 397 -18.57 -11.70 33.48
C ALA A 397 -17.57 -11.87 32.33
N GLU A 398 -17.76 -12.92 31.54
CA GLU A 398 -16.97 -13.22 30.35
C GLU A 398 -16.87 -11.99 29.42
N GLY A 399 -15.68 -11.75 28.87
CA GLY A 399 -15.40 -10.56 28.04
C GLY A 399 -15.14 -9.26 28.81
N LEU A 400 -15.13 -9.28 30.15
CA LEU A 400 -14.86 -8.13 31.00
C LEU A 400 -13.62 -8.34 31.89
N GLN A 401 -12.87 -7.27 32.17
CA GLN A 401 -11.74 -7.27 33.09
C GLN A 401 -12.01 -6.36 34.30
N CYS A 402 -11.68 -6.85 35.49
CA CYS A 402 -11.66 -6.02 36.68
C CYS A 402 -10.46 -5.05 36.65
N LEU A 403 -10.72 -3.74 36.58
CA LEU A 403 -9.69 -2.71 36.41
C LEU A 403 -9.88 -1.49 37.30
N SER A 404 -8.78 -0.92 37.78
CA SER A 404 -8.73 0.39 38.44
C SER A 404 -7.97 1.40 37.55
N ALA A 405 -8.60 2.53 37.26
CA ALA A 405 -7.95 3.64 36.57
C ALA A 405 -7.44 4.66 37.59
N GLY A 406 -6.13 4.73 37.81
CA GLY A 406 -5.48 5.86 38.49
C GLY A 406 -5.96 6.16 39.92
N GLY A 407 -6.31 5.13 40.71
CA GLY A 407 -6.80 5.29 42.09
C GLY A 407 -8.32 5.39 42.23
N ALA A 408 -9.06 5.24 41.12
CA ALA A 408 -10.52 5.07 41.14
C ALA A 408 -10.92 3.66 41.60
N ALA A 409 -12.18 3.50 41.97
CA ALA A 409 -12.75 2.20 42.34
C ALA A 409 -12.59 1.18 41.19
N TRP A 410 -12.27 -0.06 41.57
CA TRP A 410 -12.18 -1.19 40.65
C TRP A 410 -13.54 -1.48 40.03
N THR A 411 -13.59 -1.55 38.70
CA THR A 411 -14.83 -1.76 37.95
C THR A 411 -14.60 -2.77 36.82
N CYS A 412 -15.64 -3.54 36.49
CA CYS A 412 -15.61 -4.45 35.34
C CYS A 412 -15.71 -3.66 34.03
N ARG A 413 -14.78 -3.89 33.10
CA ARG A 413 -14.68 -3.13 31.84
C ARG A 413 -14.47 -4.07 30.66
N LYS A 414 -15.09 -3.76 29.52
CA LYS A 414 -15.01 -4.56 28.30
C LYS A 414 -13.66 -4.43 27.62
N PHE A 415 -13.16 -5.53 27.07
CA PHE A 415 -11.97 -5.53 26.23
C PHE A 415 -12.24 -4.87 24.88
N CYS A 416 -11.20 -4.26 24.30
CA CYS A 416 -11.23 -3.71 22.95
C CYS A 416 -9.89 -3.94 22.26
N ASN A 417 -9.88 -3.98 20.94
CA ASN A 417 -8.65 -4.03 20.17
C ASN A 417 -8.09 -2.61 20.01
N THR A 418 -6.78 -2.48 20.20
CA THR A 418 -6.09 -1.18 20.10
C THR A 418 -5.50 -0.94 18.70
N ALA A 419 -5.55 -1.94 17.81
CA ALA A 419 -4.88 -1.93 16.51
C ALA A 419 -5.62 -1.15 15.40
N LYS A 420 -6.88 -0.74 15.58
CA LYS A 420 -7.61 0.07 14.56
C LYS A 420 -8.43 1.18 15.21
N GLY A 421 -8.09 2.42 14.87
CA GLY A 421 -8.55 3.66 15.54
C GLY A 421 -10.04 4.00 15.52
N LYS A 422 -10.94 3.06 15.23
CA LYS A 422 -12.41 3.14 15.42
C LYS A 422 -12.93 1.71 15.46
N GLU A 423 -13.38 1.19 16.60
CA GLU A 423 -13.87 -0.20 16.68
C GLU A 423 -15.20 -0.40 17.43
N PRO A 424 -16.02 -1.37 16.98
CA PRO A 424 -17.43 -1.58 17.36
C PRO A 424 -17.64 -2.33 18.69
N LEU A 425 -16.58 -2.71 19.40
CA LEU A 425 -16.70 -3.48 20.65
C LEU A 425 -17.01 -2.62 21.88
N CYS A 426 -16.65 -1.34 21.87
CA CYS A 426 -17.15 -0.39 22.87
C CYS A 426 -18.47 0.17 22.33
N ASP A 427 -19.57 -0.02 23.05
CA ASP A 427 -20.91 0.34 22.57
C ASP A 427 -20.94 1.78 22.04
N ALA A 428 -21.27 1.94 20.76
CA ALA A 428 -21.20 3.20 20.03
C ALA A 428 -22.29 4.22 20.44
N GLU A 429 -23.24 3.83 21.30
CA GLU A 429 -24.34 4.70 21.75
C GLU A 429 -23.96 5.47 23.03
N GLY A 430 -22.93 6.30 22.94
CA GLY A 430 -22.53 7.22 24.00
C GLY A 430 -21.30 8.05 23.62
N PRO A 431 -21.02 9.18 24.29
CA PRO A 431 -19.97 10.13 23.89
C PRO A 431 -18.51 9.65 24.13
N PHE A 432 -18.24 8.33 24.20
CA PHE A 432 -16.96 7.79 24.71
C PHE A 432 -16.33 6.71 23.82
N PRO A 433 -15.37 7.05 22.93
CA PRO A 433 -14.68 6.07 22.10
C PRO A 433 -13.15 6.09 22.29
N LYS A 434 -12.64 5.68 23.46
CA LYS A 434 -11.20 5.42 23.61
C LYS A 434 -10.93 4.05 24.24
N CYS A 435 -10.35 3.16 23.44
CA CYS A 435 -9.70 1.95 23.89
C CYS A 435 -8.37 2.35 24.56
N ALA A 436 -8.31 2.32 25.89
CA ALA A 436 -7.08 2.61 26.60
C ALA A 436 -6.22 1.37 26.67
N ASN A 437 -4.95 1.48 26.27
CA ASN A 437 -3.99 0.40 26.37
C ASN A 437 -3.87 -0.09 27.82
N TYR A 438 -3.90 -1.40 28.02
CA TYR A 438 -3.65 -2.04 29.31
C TYR A 438 -2.19 -1.86 29.75
N TYR A 439 -1.27 -2.05 28.80
CA TYR A 439 0.13 -1.64 28.88
C TYR A 439 0.58 -0.97 27.58
N SER A 440 1.58 -0.09 27.65
CA SER A 440 2.26 0.36 26.43
C SER A 440 2.80 -0.90 25.71
N LYS A 441 2.29 -1.21 24.51
CA LYS A 441 2.69 -2.31 23.59
C LYS A 441 1.81 -3.58 23.53
N GLN A 442 0.58 -3.59 24.05
CA GLN A 442 -0.38 -4.70 23.81
C GLN A 442 -1.47 -4.32 22.77
N ALA A 443 -1.92 -5.32 21.99
CA ALA A 443 -3.01 -5.19 21.00
C ALA A 443 -4.42 -5.21 21.63
N ALA A 444 -4.52 -5.47 22.94
CA ALA A 444 -5.76 -5.41 23.70
C ALA A 444 -5.72 -4.25 24.69
N GLY A 445 -6.83 -3.52 24.76
CA GLY A 445 -7.10 -2.46 25.71
C GLY A 445 -8.47 -2.65 26.36
N TYR A 446 -8.95 -1.63 27.05
CA TYR A 446 -10.27 -1.63 27.67
C TYR A 446 -11.07 -0.37 27.34
N CYS A 447 -12.38 -0.51 27.26
CA CYS A 447 -13.28 0.62 27.09
C CYS A 447 -13.20 1.52 28.34
N THR A 448 -13.02 2.83 28.12
CA THR A 448 -12.94 3.82 29.21
C THR A 448 -14.18 4.71 29.25
N LYS A 449 -14.71 4.94 30.45
CA LYS A 449 -15.47 6.16 30.76
C LYS A 449 -14.46 7.29 31.07
N PRO A 450 -14.71 8.53 30.65
CA PRO A 450 -13.87 9.66 31.03
C PRO A 450 -13.95 10.01 32.51
#